data_AF-A0A353FJP5-F1
#
_entry.id   AF-A0A353FJP5-F1
#
_cell.length_a   1.000
_cell.length_b   1.000
_cell.length_c   1.000
_cell.angle_alpha   90.00
_cell.angle_beta   90.00
_cell.angle_gamma   90.00
#
_symmetry.space_group_name_H-M   'P 1'
#
loop_
_entity.id
_entity.type
_entity.pdbx_description
1 polymer ?
#
loop_
_entity_poly.entity_id
_entity_poly.type
_entity_poly.pdbx_seq_one_letter_code
_entity_poly.pdbx_strand_id
1 'polypeptide(L)'
;AAGKAWSVYHGALERAGRSARALGQGRALVLDIHGHAHEEDWIELGHAVSAANLAKPDSELSDSEWIRGSSSLGARLEDAGLRAVPSPSIPHPAGKPYFNGGYITRRHRGEGLRSIQLELPWSVRKAANHSWSIPAMADAVVLFLAENFVVPPMAIEAVPIGDIGRFAVFHDVFTRRVDIFGVQVLGTPNLPEEKLLHASRVLAEWLDNNEDGLVDDVRVLEILREEGAFLVMPKRERDMRQIGRHFSAWDEAGWRMGQDLYGEETRPDGAPHSCDAEGKRLAGRFDASLEEVLHLVSHGWEHAYPETFGFGVDSKLTRAMNVARGGEFERVPRRYPKNAWYTYDDRTCDYECQAAEYFYWALTTLLGGQDFPGRKEEIGHEWRPTTTMDLLETDPGVYEILTNPEFNLPRVLPDGHYRGG
;
A
#
# COMPACT_ATOMS: atom_id res chain seq x y z
N ALA A 1 22.79 -11.04 33.77
CA ALA A 1 21.62 -10.45 33.09
C ALA A 1 22.03 -9.52 31.93
N ALA A 2 22.79 -8.45 32.18
CA ALA A 2 23.19 -7.46 31.17
C ALA A 2 23.94 -8.06 29.95
N GLY A 3 24.92 -8.95 30.16
CA GLY A 3 25.63 -9.61 29.05
C GLY A 3 24.72 -10.44 28.15
N LYS A 4 23.69 -11.11 28.72
CA LYS A 4 22.71 -11.88 27.95
C LYS A 4 21.81 -10.96 27.11
N ALA A 5 21.34 -9.86 27.69
CA ALA A 5 20.53 -8.88 26.97
C ALA A 5 21.32 -8.25 25.80
N TRP A 6 22.59 -7.88 26.05
CA TRP A 6 23.50 -7.38 25.03
C TRP A 6 23.67 -8.38 23.87
N SER A 7 23.94 -9.66 24.18
CA SER A 7 24.13 -10.69 23.15
C SER A 7 22.86 -10.95 22.35
N VAL A 8 21.69 -10.95 22.99
CA VAL A 8 20.40 -11.13 22.29
C VAL A 8 20.14 -9.95 21.35
N TYR A 9 20.32 -8.72 21.84
CA TYR A 9 20.07 -7.50 21.08
C TYR A 9 20.98 -7.39 19.85
N HIS A 10 22.30 -7.49 20.04
CA HIS A 10 23.23 -7.37 18.92
C HIS A 10 23.23 -8.59 18.01
N GLY A 11 22.96 -9.78 18.53
CA GLY A 11 22.75 -10.96 17.70
C GLY A 11 21.50 -10.83 16.80
N ALA A 12 20.46 -10.14 17.25
CA ALA A 12 19.30 -9.83 16.43
C ALA A 12 19.63 -8.84 15.31
N LEU A 13 20.34 -7.74 15.61
CA LEU A 13 20.83 -6.80 14.60
C LEU A 13 21.74 -7.46 13.56
N GLU A 14 22.64 -8.35 13.97
CA GLU A 14 23.52 -9.08 13.05
C GLU A 14 22.74 -10.03 12.13
N ARG A 15 21.70 -10.70 12.64
CA ARG A 15 20.81 -11.54 11.82
C ARG A 15 20.03 -10.67 10.83
N ALA A 16 19.41 -9.59 11.30
CA ALA A 16 18.67 -8.66 10.46
C ALA A 16 19.55 -8.04 9.37
N GLY A 17 20.76 -7.60 9.71
CA GLY A 17 21.72 -7.05 8.75
C GLY A 17 22.24 -8.07 7.72
N ARG A 18 22.28 -9.37 8.04
CA ARG A 18 22.55 -10.42 7.04
C ARG A 18 21.36 -10.61 6.09
N SER A 19 20.15 -10.70 6.63
CA SER A 19 18.93 -10.83 5.81
C SER A 19 18.72 -9.62 4.90
N ALA A 20 18.85 -8.40 5.44
CA ALA A 20 18.72 -7.17 4.68
C ALA A 20 19.77 -7.06 3.57
N ARG A 21 21.03 -7.46 3.81
CA ARG A 21 22.04 -7.51 2.75
C ARG A 21 21.73 -8.55 1.68
N ALA A 22 21.22 -9.72 2.05
CA ALA A 22 20.84 -10.74 1.06
C ALA A 22 19.76 -10.21 0.13
N LEU A 23 18.79 -9.47 0.68
CA LEU A 23 17.71 -8.83 -0.06
C LEU A 23 18.18 -7.62 -0.89
N GLY A 24 19.01 -6.74 -0.31
CA GLY A 24 19.52 -5.52 -0.96
C GLY A 24 20.79 -5.72 -1.80
N GLN A 25 20.97 -6.90 -2.39
CA GLN A 25 22.10 -7.25 -3.26
C GLN A 25 23.49 -6.92 -2.66
N GLY A 26 23.67 -7.25 -1.39
CA GLY A 26 24.89 -7.02 -0.62
C GLY A 26 24.93 -5.69 0.13
N ARG A 27 23.95 -4.80 -0.06
CA ARG A 27 23.84 -3.51 0.66
C ARG A 27 22.70 -3.53 1.67
N ALA A 28 22.91 -2.89 2.81
CA ALA A 28 21.86 -2.67 3.80
C ALA A 28 22.14 -1.44 4.65
N LEU A 29 21.09 -0.92 5.30
CA LEU A 29 21.15 0.23 6.18
C LEU A 29 20.66 -0.13 7.59
N VAL A 30 21.36 0.35 8.60
CA VAL A 30 20.89 0.41 9.99
C VAL A 30 20.60 1.86 10.34
N LEU A 31 19.35 2.15 10.69
CA LEU A 31 18.96 3.42 11.29
C LEU A 31 18.88 3.26 12.81
N ASP A 32 19.73 3.99 13.53
CA ASP A 32 19.80 3.99 14.98
C ASP A 32 19.12 5.26 15.50
N ILE A 33 17.85 5.16 15.91
CA ILE A 33 16.96 6.31 16.15
C ILE A 33 16.92 6.67 17.64
N HIS A 34 17.20 7.93 17.94
CA HIS A 34 17.30 8.52 19.28
C HIS A 34 16.65 9.91 19.31
N GLY A 35 16.78 10.60 20.44
CA GLY A 35 16.34 11.98 20.56
C GLY A 35 17.27 12.79 21.46
N HIS A 36 17.43 14.07 21.11
CA HIS A 36 18.25 15.02 21.86
C HIS A 36 17.45 16.26 22.27
N ALA A 37 18.08 17.11 23.07
CA ALA A 37 17.51 18.36 23.60
C ALA A 37 18.43 19.56 23.33
N HIS A 38 19.25 19.51 22.27
CA HIS A 38 20.10 20.64 21.89
C HIS A 38 19.25 21.80 21.36
N GLU A 39 19.72 23.03 21.58
CA GLU A 39 18.98 24.27 21.30
C GLU A 39 18.79 24.52 19.79
N GLU A 40 19.63 23.92 18.95
CA GLU A 40 19.66 24.18 17.52
C GLU A 40 18.46 23.59 16.76
N ASP A 41 17.77 22.62 17.36
CA ASP A 41 16.51 22.03 16.88
C ASP A 41 16.57 21.50 15.43
N TRP A 42 17.72 20.95 15.03
CA TRP A 42 17.92 20.19 13.81
C TRP A 42 18.00 18.69 14.11
N ILE A 43 17.76 17.84 13.11
CA ILE A 43 18.04 16.40 13.18
C ILE A 43 19.54 16.18 13.02
N GLU A 44 20.17 15.46 13.94
CA GLU A 44 21.60 15.15 13.84
C GLU A 44 21.81 13.75 13.24
N LEU A 45 22.57 13.68 12.14
CA LEU A 45 22.86 12.46 11.38
C LEU A 45 24.27 11.93 11.69
N GLY A 46 24.37 11.10 12.71
CA GLY A 46 25.62 10.49 13.14
C GLY A 46 26.14 9.42 12.18
N HIS A 47 27.11 9.77 11.31
CA HIS A 47 27.79 8.84 10.39
C HIS A 47 29.05 8.16 10.96
N ALA A 48 29.26 8.24 12.28
CA ALA A 48 30.52 7.87 12.93
C ALA A 48 31.73 8.67 12.40
N VAL A 49 31.50 9.95 12.06
CA VAL A 49 32.50 10.94 11.64
C VAL A 49 32.50 12.12 12.62
N SER A 50 33.65 12.50 13.15
CA SER A 50 33.75 13.61 14.12
C SER A 50 33.34 14.96 13.51
N ALA A 51 32.81 15.85 14.34
CA ALA A 51 32.46 17.22 13.92
C ALA A 51 33.66 17.97 13.29
N ALA A 52 34.88 17.74 13.79
CA ALA A 52 36.10 18.32 13.24
C ALA A 52 36.41 17.81 11.82
N ASN A 53 36.11 16.53 11.52
CA ASN A 53 36.26 16.01 10.16
C ASN A 53 35.12 16.47 9.25
N LEU A 54 33.90 16.63 9.77
CA LEU A 54 32.80 17.24 9.01
C LEU A 54 33.14 18.69 8.63
N ALA A 55 33.89 19.44 9.43
CA ALA A 55 34.27 20.81 9.09
C ALA A 55 35.29 20.93 7.93
N LYS A 56 35.84 19.81 7.43
CA LYS A 56 36.78 19.79 6.30
C LYS A 56 36.06 19.99 4.96
N PRO A 57 36.75 20.48 3.91
CA PRO A 57 36.19 20.52 2.55
C PRO A 57 35.89 19.09 2.04
N ASP A 58 34.96 18.97 1.09
CA ASP A 58 34.52 17.67 0.55
C ASP A 58 35.65 16.84 -0.06
N SER A 59 36.68 17.50 -0.61
CA SER A 59 37.88 16.84 -1.14
C SER A 59 38.70 16.10 -0.08
N GLU A 60 38.50 16.40 1.20
CA GLU A 60 39.20 15.80 2.34
C GLU A 60 38.30 14.93 3.23
N LEU A 61 37.00 14.88 2.94
CA LEU A 61 36.01 14.09 3.65
C LEU A 61 35.68 12.82 2.84
N SER A 62 36.12 11.67 3.32
CA SER A 62 35.73 10.39 2.73
C SER A 62 34.21 10.22 2.79
N ASP A 63 33.62 9.70 1.70
CA ASP A 63 32.17 9.51 1.56
C ASP A 63 31.35 10.81 1.71
N SER A 64 31.90 11.97 1.32
CA SER A 64 31.21 13.27 1.42
C SER A 64 29.82 13.27 0.78
N GLU A 65 29.67 12.66 -0.41
CA GLU A 65 28.38 12.55 -1.09
C GLU A 65 27.33 11.80 -0.25
N TRP A 66 27.71 10.68 0.37
CA TRP A 66 26.83 9.91 1.25
C TRP A 66 26.48 10.65 2.54
N ILE A 67 27.43 11.41 3.08
CA ILE A 67 27.29 12.12 4.36
C ILE A 67 26.44 13.37 4.22
N ARG A 68 26.62 14.15 3.14
CA ARG A 68 26.02 15.48 3.00
C ARG A 68 25.85 15.95 1.56
N GLY A 69 26.04 15.07 0.59
CA GLY A 69 25.79 15.38 -0.81
C GLY A 69 24.31 15.39 -1.15
N SER A 70 23.99 15.60 -2.43
CA SER A 70 22.63 15.70 -2.94
C SER A 70 21.79 14.42 -2.78
N SER A 71 22.46 13.26 -2.68
CA SER A 71 21.81 11.95 -2.47
C SER A 71 21.79 11.52 -0.99
N SER A 72 22.27 12.37 -0.07
CA SER A 72 22.35 12.05 1.36
C SER A 72 20.99 12.09 2.04
N LEU A 73 20.86 11.39 3.18
CA LEU A 73 19.66 11.48 4.01
C LEU A 73 19.42 12.92 4.49
N GLY A 74 20.48 13.69 4.73
CA GLY A 74 20.38 15.10 5.08
C GLY A 74 19.72 15.94 3.98
N ALA A 75 20.01 15.66 2.71
CA ALA A 75 19.36 16.32 1.57
C ALA A 75 17.86 15.98 1.50
N ARG A 76 17.50 14.70 1.65
CA ARG A 76 16.09 14.26 1.61
C ARG A 76 15.27 14.81 2.78
N LEU A 77 15.89 14.97 3.95
CA LEU A 77 15.27 15.67 5.07
C LEU A 77 15.03 17.16 4.76
N GLU A 78 15.99 17.84 4.14
CA GLU A 78 15.83 19.24 3.71
C GLU A 78 14.72 19.41 2.68
N ASP A 79 14.63 18.51 1.69
CA ASP A 79 13.55 18.48 0.69
C ASP A 79 12.17 18.32 1.36
N ALA A 80 12.10 17.55 2.44
CA ALA A 80 10.90 17.37 3.26
C ALA A 80 10.66 18.51 4.28
N GLY A 81 11.43 19.61 4.22
CA GLY A 81 11.31 20.77 5.11
C GLY A 81 11.87 20.57 6.52
N LEU A 82 12.65 19.51 6.74
CA LEU A 82 13.29 19.19 8.01
C LEU A 82 14.76 19.65 8.02
N ARG A 83 15.15 20.44 9.02
CA ARG A 83 16.56 20.84 9.19
C ARG A 83 17.38 19.65 9.67
N ALA A 84 18.47 19.32 8.98
CA ALA A 84 19.36 18.23 9.34
C ALA A 84 20.83 18.66 9.35
N VAL A 85 21.68 17.96 10.10
CA VAL A 85 23.13 18.14 10.10
C VAL A 85 23.85 16.80 10.27
N PRO A 86 24.84 16.45 9.43
CA PRO A 86 25.24 17.16 8.22
C PRO A 86 24.22 17.01 7.07
N SER A 87 24.17 17.99 6.18
CA SER A 87 23.34 18.06 4.98
C SER A 87 23.98 19.01 3.95
N PRO A 88 23.46 19.12 2.70
CA PRO A 88 24.00 20.09 1.74
C PRO A 88 23.99 21.53 2.24
N SER A 89 22.91 21.97 2.89
CA SER A 89 22.82 23.35 3.40
C SER A 89 23.51 23.55 4.77
N ILE A 90 23.63 22.50 5.58
CA ILE A 90 24.26 22.51 6.91
C ILE A 90 25.35 21.43 6.96
N PRO A 91 26.53 21.65 6.33
CA PRO A 91 27.52 20.59 6.09
C PRO A 91 28.21 20.07 7.37
N HIS A 92 28.14 20.79 8.48
CA HIS A 92 28.75 20.44 9.77
C HIS A 92 28.11 21.24 10.92
N PRO A 93 28.25 20.83 12.21
CA PRO A 93 27.53 21.46 13.33
C PRO A 93 28.11 22.81 13.80
N ALA A 94 29.04 23.42 13.05
CA ALA A 94 29.65 24.72 13.38
C ALA A 94 30.11 24.91 14.85
N GLY A 95 30.66 23.85 15.47
CA GLY A 95 31.14 23.89 16.86
C GLY A 95 30.06 23.70 17.93
N LYS A 96 28.80 23.50 17.54
CA LYS A 96 27.69 23.14 18.42
C LYS A 96 27.77 21.68 18.88
N PRO A 97 27.08 21.31 19.98
CA PRO A 97 26.92 19.92 20.38
C PRO A 97 26.39 19.07 19.22
N TYR A 98 26.91 17.85 19.09
CA TYR A 98 26.59 16.97 17.97
C TYR A 98 26.87 15.51 18.34
N PHE A 99 25.87 14.65 18.18
CA PHE A 99 26.03 13.21 18.31
C PHE A 99 26.49 12.60 17.00
N ASN A 100 27.77 12.27 16.95
CA ASN A 100 28.39 11.77 15.73
C ASN A 100 28.15 10.27 15.44
N GLY A 101 27.16 9.64 16.07
CA GLY A 101 26.96 8.19 16.03
C GLY A 101 27.58 7.50 17.25
N GLY A 102 26.98 6.40 17.71
CA GLY A 102 27.23 5.75 18.98
C GLY A 102 27.83 4.35 18.84
N TYR A 103 27.65 3.51 19.85
CA TYR A 103 28.15 2.13 19.83
C TYR A 103 27.50 1.30 18.73
N ILE A 104 26.18 1.40 18.58
CA ILE A 104 25.41 0.65 17.57
C ILE A 104 25.86 1.04 16.17
N THR A 105 25.91 2.36 15.88
CA THR A 105 26.38 2.90 14.61
C THR A 105 27.78 2.39 14.24
N ARG A 106 28.72 2.36 15.19
CA ARG A 106 30.10 1.90 14.93
C ARG A 106 30.23 0.39 14.84
N ARG A 107 29.41 -0.36 15.58
CA ARG A 107 29.46 -1.82 15.60
C ARG A 107 28.84 -2.43 14.34
N HIS A 108 27.71 -1.92 13.91
CA HIS A 108 26.90 -2.50 12.82
C HIS A 108 27.15 -1.77 11.51
N ARG A 109 28.38 -1.85 11.00
CA ARG A 109 28.81 -1.28 9.73
C ARG A 109 29.95 -2.10 9.10
N GLY A 110 30.14 -1.96 7.79
CA GLY A 110 31.16 -2.69 7.02
C GLY A 110 30.55 -3.78 6.12
N GLU A 111 31.31 -4.26 5.13
CA GLU A 111 30.86 -5.31 4.19
C GLU A 111 29.48 -5.03 3.58
N GLY A 112 29.27 -3.82 3.05
CA GLY A 112 27.99 -3.40 2.45
C GLY A 112 26.91 -2.97 3.45
N LEU A 113 27.12 -3.15 4.76
CA LEU A 113 26.25 -2.60 5.81
C LEU A 113 26.67 -1.15 6.13
N ARG A 114 25.77 -0.20 5.91
CA ARG A 114 25.92 1.19 6.38
C ARG A 114 25.05 1.44 7.61
N SER A 115 25.42 2.45 8.40
CA SER A 115 24.68 2.84 9.59
C SER A 115 24.64 4.36 9.73
N ILE A 116 23.51 4.87 10.19
CA ILE A 116 23.29 6.28 10.50
C ILE A 116 22.58 6.34 11.85
N GLN A 117 23.10 7.14 12.78
CA GLN A 117 22.35 7.52 13.98
C GLN A 117 21.50 8.74 13.68
N LEU A 118 20.20 8.67 13.96
CA LEU A 118 19.31 9.83 13.89
C LEU A 118 19.07 10.32 15.31
N GLU A 119 19.50 11.53 15.63
CA GLU A 119 19.05 12.22 16.83
C GLU A 119 17.93 13.17 16.46
N LEU A 120 16.74 12.88 16.95
CA LEU A 120 15.55 13.67 16.67
C LEU A 120 15.41 14.81 17.69
N PRO A 121 15.31 16.07 17.26
CA PRO A 121 15.14 17.20 18.16
C PRO A 121 13.75 17.16 18.83
N TRP A 122 13.54 18.03 19.81
CA TRP A 122 12.26 18.07 20.52
C TRP A 122 11.08 18.43 19.61
N SER A 123 11.27 19.34 18.65
CA SER A 123 10.20 19.80 17.76
C SER A 123 9.57 18.66 16.95
N VAL A 124 10.37 17.77 16.38
CA VAL A 124 9.85 16.65 15.56
C VAL A 124 9.27 15.51 16.41
N ARG A 125 9.70 15.38 17.68
CA ARG A 125 9.23 14.33 18.59
C ARG A 125 7.95 14.70 19.35
N LYS A 126 7.60 15.98 19.46
CA LYS A 126 6.43 16.44 20.21
C LYS A 126 5.13 15.97 19.53
N ALA A 127 4.22 15.37 20.29
CA ALA A 127 2.96 14.81 19.79
C ALA A 127 2.13 15.79 18.94
N ALA A 128 2.09 17.07 19.33
CA ALA A 128 1.37 18.11 18.59
C ALA A 128 1.88 18.35 17.16
N ASN A 129 3.08 17.85 16.83
CA ASN A 129 3.73 18.01 15.54
C ASN A 129 3.74 16.73 14.70
N HIS A 130 3.30 15.59 15.25
CA HIS A 130 3.36 14.28 14.58
C HIS A 130 2.63 14.26 13.24
N SER A 131 1.55 15.04 13.10
CA SER A 131 0.77 15.12 11.86
C SER A 131 1.57 15.63 10.66
N TRP A 132 2.64 16.39 10.88
CA TRP A 132 3.53 16.84 9.81
C TRP A 132 4.93 16.22 9.90
N SER A 133 5.45 15.97 11.11
CA SER A 133 6.82 15.52 11.28
C SER A 133 7.04 14.04 10.94
N ILE A 134 6.05 13.18 11.20
CA ILE A 134 6.15 11.75 10.90
C ILE A 134 6.11 11.52 9.38
N PRO A 135 5.12 12.06 8.62
CA PRO A 135 5.12 11.93 7.17
C PRO A 135 6.39 12.47 6.53
N ALA A 136 6.83 13.68 6.88
CA ALA A 136 8.05 14.29 6.33
C ALA A 136 9.31 13.44 6.57
N MET A 137 9.44 12.84 7.77
CA MET A 137 10.55 11.94 8.07
C MET A 137 10.47 10.64 7.28
N ALA A 138 9.27 10.06 7.17
CA ALA A 138 9.05 8.82 6.43
C ALA A 138 9.38 9.01 4.95
N ASP A 139 8.86 10.07 4.32
CA ASP A 139 9.12 10.42 2.92
C ASP A 139 10.62 10.58 2.66
N ALA A 140 11.32 11.32 3.52
CA ALA A 140 12.76 11.52 3.42
C ALA A 140 13.55 10.20 3.49
N VAL A 141 13.18 9.31 4.41
CA VAL A 141 13.84 8.01 4.57
C VAL A 141 13.53 7.08 3.40
N VAL A 142 12.28 7.03 2.93
CA VAL A 142 11.85 6.21 1.80
C VAL A 142 12.57 6.63 0.52
N LEU A 143 12.56 7.94 0.20
CA LEU A 143 13.26 8.47 -0.97
C LEU A 143 14.77 8.23 -0.90
N PHE A 144 15.36 8.40 0.29
CA PHE A 144 16.77 8.08 0.51
C PHE A 144 17.08 6.61 0.26
N LEU A 145 16.22 5.70 0.74
CA LEU A 145 16.38 4.26 0.53
C LEU A 145 16.25 3.90 -0.94
N ALA A 146 15.23 4.39 -1.64
CA ALA A 146 14.99 4.13 -3.05
C ALA A 146 16.15 4.60 -3.95
N GLU A 147 16.77 5.75 -3.62
CA GLU A 147 17.89 6.29 -4.39
C GLU A 147 19.23 5.57 -4.11
N ASN A 148 19.43 5.08 -2.89
CA ASN A 148 20.75 4.60 -2.43
C ASN A 148 20.84 3.07 -2.25
N PHE A 149 19.71 2.36 -2.24
CA PHE A 149 19.63 0.94 -1.97
C PHE A 149 18.72 0.25 -2.97
N VAL A 150 18.96 -1.05 -3.17
CA VAL A 150 18.02 -1.89 -3.90
C VAL A 150 16.88 -2.24 -2.95
N VAL A 151 15.68 -1.77 -3.27
CA VAL A 151 14.46 -2.31 -2.66
C VAL A 151 14.23 -3.68 -3.30
N PRO A 152 14.19 -4.77 -2.51
CA PRO A 152 14.04 -6.10 -3.06
C PRO A 152 12.63 -6.23 -3.62
N PRO A 153 12.43 -6.87 -4.78
CA PRO A 153 11.11 -7.10 -5.28
C PRO A 153 10.32 -7.97 -4.31
N MET A 154 9.05 -7.59 -4.10
CA MET A 154 8.15 -8.37 -3.27
C MET A 154 7.95 -9.76 -3.90
N ALA A 155 8.33 -10.81 -3.18
CA ALA A 155 8.09 -12.17 -3.62
C ALA A 155 6.60 -12.52 -3.50
N ILE A 156 5.91 -12.60 -4.63
CA ILE A 156 4.51 -13.06 -4.71
C ILE A 156 4.53 -14.59 -4.87
N GLU A 157 4.57 -15.28 -3.74
CA GLU A 157 4.67 -16.75 -3.69
C GLU A 157 3.62 -17.34 -2.74
N ALA A 158 3.02 -18.45 -3.17
CA ALA A 158 2.10 -19.22 -2.34
C ALA A 158 2.87 -20.05 -1.31
N VAL A 159 2.62 -19.79 -0.02
CA VAL A 159 3.21 -20.53 1.10
C VAL A 159 2.14 -21.36 1.83
N PRO A 160 2.47 -22.55 2.35
CA PRO A 160 1.54 -23.33 3.15
C PRO A 160 1.06 -22.58 4.39
N ILE A 161 -0.19 -22.81 4.78
CA ILE A 161 -0.72 -22.35 6.07
C ILE A 161 -0.40 -23.41 7.12
N GLY A 162 0.28 -23.00 8.20
CA GLY A 162 0.58 -23.86 9.34
C GLY A 162 -0.50 -23.82 10.42
N ASP A 163 -0.46 -24.77 11.33
CA ASP A 163 -1.36 -24.93 12.49
C ASP A 163 -0.89 -24.17 13.75
N ILE A 164 0.19 -23.38 13.63
CA ILE A 164 0.77 -22.59 14.73
C ILE A 164 0.89 -21.12 14.32
N GLY A 165 0.65 -20.21 15.26
CA GLY A 165 0.84 -18.78 15.10
C GLY A 165 -0.41 -18.04 14.63
N ARG A 166 -0.25 -16.78 14.19
CA ARG A 166 -1.36 -15.87 13.86
C ARG A 166 -2.29 -16.39 12.74
N PHE A 167 -1.75 -17.21 11.83
CA PHE A 167 -2.50 -17.75 10.69
C PHE A 167 -3.15 -19.11 10.97
N ALA A 168 -2.93 -19.72 12.14
CA ALA A 168 -3.46 -21.03 12.48
C ALA A 168 -5.00 -21.09 12.42
N VAL A 169 -5.67 -19.95 12.66
CA VAL A 169 -7.13 -19.84 12.58
C VAL A 169 -7.70 -20.13 11.18
N PHE A 170 -6.87 -20.04 10.14
CA PHE A 170 -7.22 -20.32 8.75
C PHE A 170 -6.93 -21.77 8.33
N HIS A 171 -6.15 -22.52 9.11
CA HIS A 171 -5.57 -23.81 8.73
C HIS A 171 -6.61 -24.89 8.35
N ASP A 172 -7.77 -24.88 8.99
CA ASP A 172 -8.80 -25.90 8.75
C ASP A 172 -9.55 -25.72 7.42
N VAL A 173 -9.41 -24.54 6.81
CA VAL A 173 -10.19 -24.12 5.64
C VAL A 173 -9.29 -23.92 4.43
N PHE A 174 -8.17 -23.23 4.65
CA PHE A 174 -7.23 -22.85 3.62
C PHE A 174 -5.92 -23.57 3.81
N THR A 175 -5.17 -23.65 2.73
CA THR A 175 -3.98 -24.50 2.69
C THR A 175 -2.79 -23.84 2.03
N ARG A 176 -3.01 -22.73 1.33
CA ARG A 176 -1.96 -21.81 0.88
C ARG A 176 -2.39 -20.39 1.18
N ARG A 177 -1.41 -19.53 1.42
CA ARG A 177 -1.59 -18.09 1.49
C ARG A 177 -0.53 -17.38 0.65
N VAL A 178 -0.82 -16.17 0.23
CA VAL A 178 0.15 -15.20 -0.30
C VAL A 178 0.07 -13.96 0.57
N ASP A 179 1.22 -13.36 0.87
CA ASP A 179 1.33 -12.13 1.66
C ASP A 179 1.65 -10.97 0.73
N ILE A 180 0.76 -10.00 0.65
CA ILE A 180 0.90 -8.80 -0.17
C ILE A 180 0.90 -7.59 0.75
N PHE A 181 2.09 -7.06 1.02
CA PHE A 181 2.30 -5.94 1.96
C PHE A 181 1.67 -6.15 3.35
N GLY A 182 1.46 -7.39 3.78
CA GLY A 182 0.78 -7.75 5.04
C GLY A 182 -0.71 -8.10 4.90
N VAL A 183 -1.33 -7.83 3.75
CA VAL A 183 -2.69 -8.29 3.41
C VAL A 183 -2.62 -9.73 2.89
N GLN A 184 -3.52 -10.59 3.36
CA GLN A 184 -3.44 -12.03 3.07
C GLN A 184 -4.39 -12.45 1.95
N VAL A 185 -3.90 -13.24 0.99
CA VAL A 185 -4.75 -13.93 0.00
C VAL A 185 -4.75 -15.42 0.30
N LEU A 186 -5.91 -16.01 0.60
CA LEU A 186 -6.06 -17.35 1.16
C LEU A 186 -6.70 -18.31 0.16
N GLY A 187 -5.97 -19.35 -0.24
CA GLY A 187 -6.41 -20.35 -1.21
C GLY A 187 -6.94 -21.64 -0.57
N THR A 188 -8.12 -22.07 -1.01
CA THR A 188 -8.67 -23.39 -0.65
C THR A 188 -7.89 -24.54 -1.33
N PRO A 189 -7.99 -25.79 -0.82
CA PRO A 189 -7.20 -26.91 -1.33
C PRO A 189 -7.25 -27.17 -2.84
N ASN A 190 -8.38 -26.88 -3.48
CA ASN A 190 -8.66 -27.20 -4.88
C ASN A 190 -8.59 -25.99 -5.82
N LEU A 191 -8.24 -24.81 -5.30
CA LEU A 191 -8.03 -23.61 -6.10
C LEU A 191 -6.73 -23.77 -6.92
N PRO A 192 -6.76 -23.51 -8.24
CA PRO A 192 -5.53 -23.46 -9.04
C PRO A 192 -4.58 -22.36 -8.54
N GLU A 193 -3.30 -22.68 -8.40
CA GLU A 193 -2.29 -21.74 -7.91
C GLU A 193 -2.15 -20.50 -8.80
N GLU A 194 -2.27 -20.66 -10.12
CA GLU A 194 -2.23 -19.55 -11.09
C GLU A 194 -3.27 -18.46 -10.75
N LYS A 195 -4.46 -18.84 -10.27
CA LYS A 195 -5.53 -17.90 -9.93
C LYS A 195 -5.27 -17.22 -8.60
N LEU A 196 -4.71 -17.97 -7.63
CA LEU A 196 -4.27 -17.40 -6.36
C LEU A 196 -3.20 -16.33 -6.59
N LEU A 197 -2.20 -16.63 -7.43
CA LEU A 197 -1.13 -15.70 -7.76
C LEU A 197 -1.64 -14.51 -8.60
N HIS A 198 -2.57 -14.74 -9.53
CA HIS A 198 -3.20 -13.66 -10.29
C HIS A 198 -3.91 -12.64 -9.40
N ALA A 199 -4.80 -13.10 -8.51
CA ALA A 199 -5.48 -12.21 -7.56
C ALA A 199 -4.49 -11.50 -6.61
N SER A 200 -3.41 -12.17 -6.24
CA SER A 200 -2.35 -11.57 -5.41
C SER A 200 -1.57 -10.47 -6.13
N ARG A 201 -1.35 -10.60 -7.44
CA ARG A 201 -0.72 -9.56 -8.27
C ARG A 201 -1.67 -8.38 -8.47
N VAL A 202 -2.94 -8.65 -8.76
CA VAL A 202 -3.96 -7.59 -8.84
C VAL A 202 -4.06 -6.82 -7.51
N LEU A 203 -3.98 -7.49 -6.37
CA LEU A 203 -3.91 -6.82 -5.06
C LEU A 203 -2.66 -5.95 -4.91
N ALA A 204 -1.51 -6.43 -5.37
CA ALA A 204 -0.28 -5.65 -5.35
C ALA A 204 -0.40 -4.40 -6.23
N GLU A 205 -0.93 -4.53 -7.45
CA GLU A 205 -1.14 -3.42 -8.40
C GLU A 205 -2.20 -2.40 -7.94
N TRP A 206 -3.17 -2.82 -7.12
CA TRP A 206 -4.11 -1.87 -6.50
C TRP A 206 -3.48 -1.04 -5.38
N LEU A 207 -2.50 -1.59 -4.67
CA LEU A 207 -1.80 -0.93 -3.55
C LEU A 207 -0.56 -0.15 -3.99
N ASP A 208 0.13 -0.65 -5.01
CA ASP A 208 1.30 -0.09 -5.66
C ASP A 208 1.07 -0.13 -7.18
N ASN A 209 0.42 0.91 -7.69
CA ASN A 209 -0.04 1.01 -9.06
C ASN A 209 1.06 1.41 -10.05
N ASN A 210 2.14 2.00 -9.53
CA ASN A 210 3.32 2.34 -10.33
C ASN A 210 4.32 1.15 -10.41
N GLU A 211 4.11 0.12 -9.59
CA GLU A 211 4.86 -1.14 -9.49
C GLU A 211 6.33 -0.96 -9.09
N ASP A 212 6.66 0.07 -8.31
CA ASP A 212 8.02 0.37 -7.85
C ASP A 212 8.43 -0.40 -6.58
N GLY A 213 7.52 -1.22 -6.03
CA GLY A 213 7.73 -2.00 -4.81
C GLY A 213 7.30 -1.27 -3.53
N LEU A 214 6.79 -0.03 -3.64
CA LEU A 214 6.31 0.78 -2.54
C LEU A 214 4.82 1.06 -2.71
N VAL A 215 4.06 0.90 -1.63
CA VAL A 215 2.64 1.22 -1.64
C VAL A 215 2.41 2.73 -1.84
N ASP A 216 1.51 3.08 -2.77
CA ASP A 216 1.21 4.45 -3.17
C ASP A 216 0.52 5.27 -2.06
N ASP A 217 -0.28 4.61 -1.22
CA ASP A 217 -0.92 5.20 -0.04
C ASP A 217 -0.75 4.33 1.20
N VAL A 218 0.29 4.66 1.99
CA VAL A 218 0.62 3.92 3.22
C VAL A 218 -0.51 4.00 4.26
N ARG A 219 -1.34 5.05 4.27
CA ARG A 219 -2.46 5.15 5.23
C ARG A 219 -3.50 4.07 4.95
N VAL A 220 -3.80 3.84 3.68
CA VAL A 220 -4.70 2.76 3.22
C VAL A 220 -4.15 1.41 3.66
N LEU A 221 -2.85 1.14 3.40
CA LEU A 221 -2.24 -0.12 3.81
C LEU A 221 -2.27 -0.35 5.32
N GLU A 222 -1.93 0.65 6.13
CA GLU A 222 -1.90 0.47 7.58
C GLU A 222 -3.29 0.15 8.13
N ILE A 223 -4.35 0.78 7.62
CA ILE A 223 -5.74 0.43 7.97
C ILE A 223 -6.05 -1.01 7.60
N LEU A 224 -5.74 -1.43 6.37
CA LEU A 224 -5.95 -2.82 5.93
C LEU A 224 -5.20 -3.80 6.85
N ARG A 225 -3.99 -3.47 7.31
CA ARG A 225 -3.20 -4.33 8.22
C ARG A 225 -3.76 -4.34 9.64
N GLU A 226 -4.23 -3.21 10.14
CA GLU A 226 -4.81 -3.04 11.48
C GLU A 226 -6.14 -3.79 11.61
N GLU A 227 -6.99 -3.72 10.59
CA GLU A 227 -8.26 -4.47 10.53
C GLU A 227 -8.08 -5.94 10.13
N GLY A 228 -6.83 -6.35 9.86
CA GLY A 228 -6.49 -7.71 9.45
C GLY A 228 -7.23 -8.08 8.17
N ALA A 229 -6.97 -7.33 7.10
CA ALA A 229 -7.56 -7.53 5.79
C ALA A 229 -7.11 -8.84 5.12
N PHE A 230 -8.06 -9.54 4.50
CA PHE A 230 -7.80 -10.77 3.78
C PHE A 230 -8.78 -11.03 2.64
N LEU A 231 -8.29 -11.63 1.56
CA LEU A 231 -9.08 -12.16 0.45
C LEU A 231 -9.19 -13.68 0.60
N VAL A 232 -10.39 -14.24 0.56
CA VAL A 232 -10.63 -15.68 0.54
C VAL A 232 -10.95 -16.18 -0.86
N MET A 233 -10.26 -17.23 -1.30
CA MET A 233 -10.40 -17.78 -2.64
C MET A 233 -10.87 -19.25 -2.61
N PRO A 234 -12.19 -19.47 -2.47
CA PRO A 234 -12.79 -20.75 -2.80
C PRO A 234 -12.64 -21.08 -4.28
N LYS A 235 -12.59 -22.37 -4.64
CA LYS A 235 -12.69 -22.75 -6.05
C LYS A 235 -14.08 -22.39 -6.61
N ARG A 236 -15.14 -22.59 -5.82
CA ARG A 236 -16.55 -22.49 -6.23
C ARG A 236 -17.41 -21.88 -5.14
N GLU A 237 -18.54 -21.31 -5.53
CA GLU A 237 -19.56 -20.75 -4.62
C GLU A 237 -19.99 -21.72 -3.51
N ARG A 238 -20.23 -23.00 -3.86
CA ARG A 238 -20.65 -24.02 -2.90
C ARG A 238 -19.66 -24.27 -1.76
N ASP A 239 -18.39 -23.93 -1.96
CA ASP A 239 -17.33 -24.12 -0.96
C ASP A 239 -17.43 -23.00 0.11
N MET A 240 -17.97 -21.82 -0.22
CA MET A 240 -18.13 -20.70 0.73
C MET A 240 -19.10 -20.94 1.86
N ARG A 241 -20.14 -21.76 1.66
CA ARG A 241 -21.08 -22.11 2.75
C ARG A 241 -20.39 -22.80 3.93
N GLN A 242 -19.28 -23.49 3.69
CA GLN A 242 -18.49 -24.11 4.76
C GLN A 242 -17.56 -23.08 5.40
N ILE A 243 -16.96 -22.22 4.57
CA ILE A 243 -16.06 -21.14 4.96
C ILE A 243 -16.73 -20.16 5.93
N GLY A 244 -17.96 -19.72 5.63
CA GLY A 244 -18.69 -18.73 6.43
C GLY A 244 -18.92 -19.13 7.90
N ARG A 245 -18.77 -20.42 8.24
CA ARG A 245 -18.88 -20.90 9.64
C ARG A 245 -17.69 -20.47 10.51
N HIS A 246 -16.60 -20.01 9.89
CA HIS A 246 -15.36 -19.65 10.58
C HIS A 246 -15.21 -18.13 10.79
N PHE A 247 -16.08 -17.31 10.18
CA PHE A 247 -15.95 -15.84 10.19
C PHE A 247 -15.86 -15.25 11.60
N SER A 248 -16.70 -15.71 12.54
CA SER A 248 -16.64 -15.22 13.93
C SER A 248 -15.31 -15.54 14.61
N ALA A 249 -14.73 -16.72 14.35
CA ALA A 249 -13.45 -17.10 14.93
C ALA A 249 -12.29 -16.28 14.33
N TRP A 250 -12.40 -15.87 13.06
CA TRP A 250 -11.42 -15.01 12.40
C TRP A 250 -11.47 -13.58 12.94
N ASP A 251 -12.67 -13.02 13.09
CA ASP A 251 -12.89 -11.69 13.69
C ASP A 251 -12.35 -11.64 15.13
N GLU A 252 -12.67 -12.63 15.96
CA GLU A 252 -12.12 -12.77 17.33
C GLU A 252 -10.58 -12.88 17.34
N ALA A 253 -9.98 -13.43 16.28
CA ALA A 253 -8.53 -13.51 16.09
C ALA A 253 -7.90 -12.24 15.48
N GLY A 254 -8.70 -11.20 15.21
CA GLY A 254 -8.27 -9.92 14.67
C GLY A 254 -8.17 -9.86 13.14
N TRP A 255 -8.94 -10.70 12.43
CA TRP A 255 -9.11 -10.69 10.98
C TRP A 255 -10.55 -10.25 10.66
N ARG A 256 -10.76 -8.94 10.53
CA ARG A 256 -12.11 -8.33 10.53
C ARG A 256 -12.57 -7.88 9.17
N MET A 257 -11.65 -7.74 8.22
CA MET A 257 -11.94 -7.22 6.88
C MET A 257 -11.71 -8.31 5.84
N GLY A 258 -12.75 -9.09 5.57
CA GLY A 258 -12.71 -10.21 4.64
C GLY A 258 -13.48 -9.92 3.37
N GLN A 259 -12.91 -10.28 2.22
CA GLN A 259 -13.59 -10.27 0.92
C GLN A 259 -13.44 -11.63 0.25
N ASP A 260 -14.43 -12.08 -0.51
CA ASP A 260 -14.34 -13.32 -1.29
C ASP A 260 -14.13 -13.07 -2.79
N LEU A 261 -13.39 -13.98 -3.42
CA LEU A 261 -13.19 -14.01 -4.87
C LEU A 261 -13.20 -15.46 -5.33
N TYR A 262 -14.14 -15.81 -6.20
CA TYR A 262 -14.28 -17.20 -6.63
C TYR A 262 -13.26 -17.56 -7.72
N GLY A 263 -12.64 -18.73 -7.59
CA GLY A 263 -11.76 -19.27 -8.62
C GLY A 263 -12.45 -19.50 -9.97
N GLU A 264 -13.79 -19.53 -10.06
CA GLU A 264 -14.53 -19.70 -11.32
C GLU A 264 -14.70 -18.39 -12.11
N GLU A 265 -14.51 -17.24 -11.47
CA GLU A 265 -14.62 -15.89 -12.05
C GLU A 265 -13.28 -15.13 -12.12
N THR A 266 -12.25 -15.57 -11.38
CA THR A 266 -10.87 -15.13 -11.62
C THR A 266 -10.39 -15.61 -13.00
N ARG A 267 -10.05 -14.67 -13.89
CA ARG A 267 -9.72 -14.92 -15.30
C ARG A 267 -8.49 -14.12 -15.72
N PRO A 268 -7.27 -14.67 -15.53
CA PRO A 268 -6.04 -14.01 -15.97
C PRO A 268 -6.05 -13.64 -17.46
N ASP A 269 -6.58 -14.52 -18.30
CA ASP A 269 -6.72 -14.28 -19.75
C ASP A 269 -8.11 -13.71 -20.15
N GLY A 270 -8.87 -13.20 -19.18
CA GLY A 270 -10.23 -12.67 -19.38
C GLY A 270 -10.25 -11.28 -20.01
N ALA A 271 -11.44 -10.73 -20.22
CA ALA A 271 -11.57 -9.29 -20.44
C ALA A 271 -11.39 -8.54 -19.10
N PRO A 272 -10.82 -7.33 -19.07
CA PRO A 272 -10.35 -6.54 -20.19
C PRO A 272 -8.89 -6.83 -20.61
N HIS A 273 -8.23 -7.83 -20.01
CA HIS A 273 -6.82 -8.16 -20.22
C HIS A 273 -6.51 -8.71 -21.61
N SER A 274 -7.44 -9.49 -22.18
CA SER A 274 -7.25 -10.14 -23.48
C SER A 274 -7.24 -9.14 -24.65
N CYS A 275 -6.21 -9.24 -25.48
CA CYS A 275 -6.00 -8.40 -26.68
C CYS A 275 -5.65 -9.24 -27.92
N ASP A 276 -5.93 -8.71 -29.11
CA ASP A 276 -5.40 -9.23 -30.38
C ASP A 276 -3.91 -8.89 -30.58
N ALA A 277 -3.34 -9.32 -31.71
CA ALA A 277 -1.93 -9.10 -32.04
C ALA A 277 -1.58 -7.60 -32.21
N GLU A 278 -2.59 -6.76 -32.46
CA GLU A 278 -2.47 -5.32 -32.60
C GLU A 278 -2.70 -4.57 -31.28
N GLY A 279 -2.93 -5.30 -30.17
CA GLY A 279 -3.14 -4.73 -28.84
C GLY A 279 -4.56 -4.22 -28.59
N LYS A 280 -5.54 -4.58 -29.44
CA LYS A 280 -6.94 -4.20 -29.24
C LYS A 280 -7.64 -5.23 -28.35
N ARG A 281 -8.33 -4.73 -27.33
CA ARG A 281 -9.09 -5.57 -26.40
C ARG A 281 -10.15 -6.42 -27.09
N LEU A 282 -10.26 -7.66 -26.63
CA LEU A 282 -11.19 -8.66 -27.13
C LEU A 282 -12.46 -8.71 -26.28
N ALA A 283 -13.56 -9.14 -26.89
CA ALA A 283 -14.75 -9.52 -26.14
C ALA A 283 -14.45 -10.77 -25.31
N GLY A 284 -14.96 -10.82 -24.08
CA GLY A 284 -14.74 -11.94 -23.20
C GLY A 284 -15.51 -11.80 -21.90
N ARG A 285 -15.43 -12.84 -21.07
CA ARG A 285 -15.93 -12.75 -19.70
C ARG A 285 -14.98 -11.86 -18.89
N PHE A 286 -15.57 -10.96 -18.12
CA PHE A 286 -14.84 -10.09 -17.21
C PHE A 286 -14.09 -10.89 -16.15
N ASP A 287 -12.88 -10.45 -15.83
CA ASP A 287 -12.09 -10.94 -14.71
C ASP A 287 -12.52 -10.25 -13.41
N ALA A 288 -13.30 -10.97 -12.61
CA ALA A 288 -13.84 -10.43 -11.36
C ALA A 288 -12.76 -10.11 -10.32
N SER A 289 -11.50 -10.54 -10.51
CA SER A 289 -10.43 -10.13 -9.59
C SER A 289 -10.19 -8.62 -9.59
N LEU A 290 -10.51 -7.90 -10.68
CA LEU A 290 -10.46 -6.45 -10.70
C LEU A 290 -11.49 -5.79 -9.77
N GLU A 291 -12.63 -6.44 -9.57
CA GLU A 291 -13.75 -5.95 -8.76
C GLU A 291 -13.58 -6.36 -7.30
N GLU A 292 -13.50 -7.67 -7.05
CA GLU A 292 -13.48 -8.19 -5.68
C GLU A 292 -12.23 -7.74 -4.91
N VAL A 293 -11.07 -7.70 -5.57
CA VAL A 293 -9.86 -7.19 -4.90
C VAL A 293 -9.99 -5.69 -4.64
N LEU A 294 -10.62 -4.94 -5.56
CA LEU A 294 -10.83 -3.51 -5.37
C LEU A 294 -11.82 -3.24 -4.22
N HIS A 295 -12.89 -4.02 -4.08
CA HIS A 295 -13.80 -3.94 -2.93
C HIS A 295 -13.03 -4.03 -1.61
N LEU A 296 -12.13 -5.01 -1.48
CA LEU A 296 -11.28 -5.13 -0.29
C LEU A 296 -10.40 -3.88 -0.06
N VAL A 297 -9.69 -3.42 -1.09
CA VAL A 297 -8.77 -2.27 -0.96
C VAL A 297 -9.55 -0.97 -0.70
N SER A 298 -10.76 -0.85 -1.24
CA SER A 298 -11.58 0.35 -1.14
C SER A 298 -12.02 0.70 0.27
N HIS A 299 -12.18 -0.31 1.15
CA HIS A 299 -12.38 -0.08 2.58
C HIS A 299 -11.19 0.64 3.25
N GLY A 300 -9.97 0.46 2.74
CA GLY A 300 -8.82 1.22 3.19
C GLY A 300 -8.93 2.71 2.86
N TRP A 301 -9.39 3.07 1.64
CA TRP A 301 -9.68 4.47 1.28
C TRP A 301 -10.88 5.03 2.03
N GLU A 302 -11.92 4.23 2.23
CA GLU A 302 -13.12 4.57 3.00
C GLU A 302 -12.74 5.05 4.40
N HIS A 303 -11.92 4.27 5.11
CA HIS A 303 -11.49 4.58 6.47
C HIS A 303 -10.40 5.66 6.53
N ALA A 304 -9.51 5.73 5.53
CA ALA A 304 -8.46 6.75 5.48
C ALA A 304 -9.01 8.16 5.20
N TYR A 305 -10.07 8.24 4.38
CA TYR A 305 -10.64 9.51 3.91
C TYR A 305 -12.18 9.50 3.97
N PRO A 306 -12.78 9.36 5.16
CA PRO A 306 -14.23 9.14 5.32
C PRO A 306 -15.08 10.28 4.74
N GLU A 307 -14.59 11.53 4.77
CA GLU A 307 -15.30 12.68 4.19
C GLU A 307 -15.42 12.61 2.65
N THR A 308 -14.49 11.91 1.99
CA THR A 308 -14.46 11.78 0.53
C THR A 308 -14.99 10.43 0.09
N PHE A 309 -14.47 9.32 0.64
CA PHE A 309 -14.72 7.96 0.19
C PHE A 309 -15.57 7.12 1.16
N GLY A 310 -16.04 7.69 2.27
CA GLY A 310 -16.91 6.96 3.21
C GLY A 310 -18.13 6.35 2.51
N PHE A 311 -18.48 5.11 2.82
CA PHE A 311 -19.62 4.42 2.20
C PHE A 311 -20.96 4.76 2.87
N GLY A 312 -20.91 5.37 4.06
CA GLY A 312 -22.06 5.95 4.72
C GLY A 312 -22.63 7.20 4.04
N VAL A 313 -23.71 7.72 4.61
CA VAL A 313 -24.32 8.98 4.16
C VAL A 313 -23.34 10.15 4.40
N ASP A 314 -23.35 11.13 3.49
CA ASP A 314 -22.59 12.39 3.57
C ASP A 314 -21.10 12.40 3.20
N SER A 315 -20.58 11.39 2.51
CA SER A 315 -19.29 11.51 1.82
C SER A 315 -19.43 12.19 0.45
N LYS A 316 -18.32 12.67 -0.13
CA LYS A 316 -18.34 13.20 -1.51
C LYS A 316 -18.77 12.11 -2.50
N LEU A 317 -18.26 10.88 -2.33
CA LEU A 317 -18.59 9.73 -3.14
C LEU A 317 -20.09 9.43 -3.11
N THR A 318 -20.69 9.34 -1.92
CA THR A 318 -22.10 8.93 -1.82
C THR A 318 -23.08 10.03 -2.22
N ARG A 319 -22.67 11.30 -2.13
CA ARG A 319 -23.40 12.41 -2.80
C ARG A 319 -23.39 12.25 -4.32
N ALA A 320 -22.26 11.91 -4.93
CA ALA A 320 -22.18 11.63 -6.37
C ALA A 320 -23.03 10.41 -6.74
N MET A 321 -22.97 9.33 -5.95
CA MET A 321 -23.81 8.14 -6.11
C MET A 321 -25.31 8.49 -6.09
N ASN A 322 -25.76 9.35 -5.16
CA ASN A 322 -27.16 9.78 -5.09
C ASN A 322 -27.60 10.52 -6.35
N VAL A 323 -26.73 11.33 -6.94
CA VAL A 323 -26.99 11.96 -8.25
C VAL A 323 -27.09 10.89 -9.34
N ALA A 324 -26.17 9.92 -9.35
CA ALA A 324 -26.13 8.84 -10.33
C ALA A 324 -27.36 7.94 -10.33
N ARG A 325 -27.95 7.71 -9.15
CA ARG A 325 -29.19 6.96 -8.96
C ARG A 325 -30.44 7.82 -9.15
N GLY A 326 -30.30 9.14 -9.30
CA GLY A 326 -31.40 10.10 -9.40
C GLY A 326 -32.16 10.32 -8.09
N GLY A 327 -31.56 9.99 -6.95
CA GLY A 327 -32.13 10.10 -5.61
C GLY A 327 -31.33 9.32 -4.57
N GLU A 328 -31.71 9.50 -3.31
CA GLU A 328 -31.13 8.78 -2.18
C GLU A 328 -31.97 7.53 -1.87
N PHE A 329 -31.31 6.37 -1.85
CA PHE A 329 -31.96 5.08 -1.60
C PHE A 329 -31.13 4.26 -0.60
N GLU A 330 -31.65 4.09 0.62
CA GLU A 330 -31.03 3.26 1.67
C GLU A 330 -30.96 1.77 1.26
N ARG A 331 -31.93 1.31 0.47
CA ARG A 331 -32.00 -0.04 -0.09
C ARG A 331 -32.28 0.06 -1.58
N VAL A 332 -31.81 -0.93 -2.35
CA VAL A 332 -32.09 -1.00 -3.79
C VAL A 332 -33.60 -0.90 -4.07
N PRO A 333 -34.06 0.15 -4.76
CA PRO A 333 -35.47 0.36 -5.05
C PRO A 333 -35.96 -0.64 -6.11
N ARG A 334 -37.28 -0.87 -6.16
CA ARG A 334 -37.88 -1.68 -7.23
C ARG A 334 -37.66 -1.09 -8.62
N ARG A 335 -37.47 0.22 -8.72
CA ARG A 335 -37.26 0.95 -9.96
C ARG A 335 -36.57 2.28 -9.69
N TYR A 336 -35.48 2.51 -10.40
CA TYR A 336 -34.80 3.81 -10.41
C TYR A 336 -35.49 4.83 -11.34
N PRO A 337 -35.28 6.14 -11.13
CA PRO A 337 -35.57 7.18 -12.10
C PRO A 337 -35.01 6.86 -13.49
N LYS A 338 -35.73 7.25 -14.55
CA LYS A 338 -35.35 6.89 -15.94
C LYS A 338 -33.97 7.43 -16.36
N ASN A 339 -33.58 8.57 -15.82
CA ASN A 339 -32.33 9.25 -16.12
C ASN A 339 -31.16 8.77 -15.26
N ALA A 340 -31.38 7.88 -14.27
CA ALA A 340 -30.29 7.28 -13.49
C ALA A 340 -29.34 6.48 -14.38
N TRP A 341 -28.04 6.59 -14.17
CA TRP A 341 -27.00 5.82 -14.89
C TRP A 341 -26.32 4.77 -14.02
N TYR A 342 -26.57 4.82 -12.72
CA TYR A 342 -26.28 3.74 -11.78
C TYR A 342 -27.60 3.18 -11.24
N THR A 343 -27.88 1.92 -11.54
CA THR A 343 -29.14 1.24 -11.29
C THR A 343 -28.91 -0.19 -10.80
N TYR A 344 -28.06 -0.33 -9.78
CA TYR A 344 -27.70 -1.60 -9.15
C TYR A 344 -28.93 -2.43 -8.76
N ASP A 345 -28.91 -3.73 -9.05
CA ASP A 345 -30.11 -4.57 -8.99
C ASP A 345 -30.12 -5.62 -7.86
N ASP A 346 -29.00 -5.81 -7.15
CA ASP A 346 -28.93 -6.71 -6.01
C ASP A 346 -29.71 -6.14 -4.80
N ARG A 347 -30.87 -6.73 -4.55
CA ARG A 347 -31.79 -6.33 -3.48
C ARG A 347 -31.30 -6.66 -2.07
N THR A 348 -30.25 -7.47 -1.94
CA THR A 348 -29.65 -7.80 -0.64
C THR A 348 -28.79 -6.65 -0.11
N CYS A 349 -28.26 -5.84 -1.03
CA CYS A 349 -27.40 -4.70 -0.79
C CYS A 349 -28.10 -3.55 -0.04
N ASP A 350 -27.38 -2.94 0.91
CA ASP A 350 -27.75 -1.70 1.59
C ASP A 350 -27.05 -0.50 0.98
N TYR A 351 -27.05 0.65 1.67
CA TYR A 351 -26.46 1.88 1.15
C TYR A 351 -24.95 1.79 1.01
N GLU A 352 -24.27 1.19 2.00
CA GLU A 352 -22.81 1.07 2.02
C GLU A 352 -22.33 0.14 0.92
N CYS A 353 -22.99 -1.01 0.76
CA CYS A 353 -22.72 -1.92 -0.34
C CYS A 353 -22.93 -1.23 -1.71
N GLN A 354 -24.00 -0.44 -1.89
CA GLN A 354 -24.21 0.32 -3.14
C GLN A 354 -23.11 1.37 -3.37
N ALA A 355 -22.57 1.96 -2.31
CA ALA A 355 -21.48 2.93 -2.41
C ALA A 355 -20.14 2.28 -2.83
N ALA A 356 -19.83 1.11 -2.27
CA ALA A 356 -18.66 0.32 -2.66
C ALA A 356 -18.75 -0.08 -4.14
N GLU A 357 -19.91 -0.56 -4.58
CA GLU A 357 -20.21 -0.88 -5.98
C GLU A 357 -20.07 0.32 -6.91
N TYR A 358 -20.62 1.47 -6.52
CA TYR A 358 -20.47 2.71 -7.28
C TYR A 358 -18.99 3.14 -7.41
N PHE A 359 -18.20 2.99 -6.34
CA PHE A 359 -16.77 3.25 -6.39
C PHE A 359 -16.06 2.33 -7.38
N TYR A 360 -16.34 1.02 -7.32
CA TYR A 360 -15.82 0.03 -8.26
C TYR A 360 -16.16 0.41 -9.71
N TRP A 361 -17.44 0.64 -10.01
CA TRP A 361 -17.91 0.96 -11.35
C TRP A 361 -17.22 2.21 -11.90
N ALA A 362 -17.14 3.26 -11.08
CA ALA A 362 -16.55 4.52 -11.49
C ALA A 362 -15.04 4.43 -11.69
N LEU A 363 -14.28 3.84 -10.75
CA LEU A 363 -12.84 3.74 -10.85
C LEU A 363 -12.41 2.82 -11.98
N THR A 364 -13.03 1.65 -12.13
CA THR A 364 -12.70 0.75 -13.23
C THR A 364 -13.10 1.32 -14.59
N THR A 365 -14.20 2.08 -14.71
CA THR A 365 -14.50 2.83 -15.95
C THR A 365 -13.43 3.89 -16.23
N LEU A 366 -12.99 4.66 -15.22
CA LEU A 366 -11.96 5.69 -15.37
C LEU A 366 -10.66 5.10 -15.91
N LEU A 367 -10.27 3.92 -15.42
CA LEU A 367 -9.08 3.17 -15.83
C LEU A 367 -9.27 2.36 -17.13
N GLY A 368 -10.46 2.47 -17.73
CA GLY A 368 -10.81 1.77 -18.97
C GLY A 368 -11.16 0.31 -18.78
N GLY A 369 -11.25 -0.25 -17.57
CA GLY A 369 -11.60 -1.66 -17.34
C GLY A 369 -12.98 -2.07 -17.89
N GLN A 370 -13.88 -1.11 -18.09
CA GLN A 370 -15.19 -1.33 -18.70
C GLN A 370 -15.21 -1.09 -20.23
N ASP A 371 -14.08 -0.66 -20.83
CA ASP A 371 -13.97 -0.34 -22.26
C ASP A 371 -13.43 -1.52 -23.06
N PHE A 372 -14.32 -2.46 -23.40
CA PHE A 372 -14.05 -3.56 -24.32
C PHE A 372 -15.32 -4.01 -25.07
N PRO A 373 -15.20 -4.68 -26.23
CA PRO A 373 -16.35 -5.03 -27.06
C PRO A 373 -17.38 -5.89 -26.32
N GLY A 374 -18.66 -5.49 -26.37
CA GLY A 374 -19.79 -6.20 -25.76
C GLY A 374 -20.07 -5.82 -24.29
N ARG A 375 -19.14 -5.13 -23.62
CA ARG A 375 -19.29 -4.78 -22.20
C ARG A 375 -20.45 -3.84 -21.95
N LYS A 376 -20.60 -2.81 -22.80
CA LYS A 376 -21.67 -1.81 -22.67
C LYS A 376 -23.07 -2.43 -22.70
N GLU A 377 -23.28 -3.43 -23.55
CA GLU A 377 -24.55 -4.15 -23.63
C GLU A 377 -24.75 -5.08 -22.43
N GLU A 378 -23.68 -5.69 -21.93
CA GLU A 378 -23.69 -6.58 -20.76
C GLU A 378 -24.12 -5.85 -19.49
N ILE A 379 -23.48 -4.71 -19.18
CA ILE A 379 -23.68 -4.01 -17.89
C ILE A 379 -24.65 -2.84 -17.95
N GLY A 380 -25.11 -2.43 -19.14
CA GLY A 380 -25.88 -1.20 -19.34
C GLY A 380 -27.22 -1.10 -18.57
N HIS A 381 -27.68 -2.21 -17.99
CA HIS A 381 -28.84 -2.27 -17.11
C HIS A 381 -28.54 -1.85 -15.67
N GLU A 382 -27.27 -1.86 -15.25
CA GLU A 382 -26.79 -1.40 -13.95
C GLU A 382 -25.90 -0.16 -14.04
N TRP A 383 -24.99 -0.10 -15.03
CA TRP A 383 -24.01 0.97 -15.17
C TRP A 383 -23.87 1.40 -16.63
N ARG A 384 -24.04 2.70 -16.92
CA ARG A 384 -24.05 3.22 -18.30
C ARG A 384 -22.70 3.67 -18.86
N PRO A 385 -21.86 4.43 -18.12
CA PRO A 385 -20.63 4.96 -18.70
C PRO A 385 -19.52 3.91 -18.71
N THR A 386 -19.05 3.52 -19.90
CA THR A 386 -18.04 2.45 -20.04
C THR A 386 -16.65 2.93 -20.43
N THR A 387 -16.49 4.23 -20.72
CA THR A 387 -15.19 4.82 -21.07
C THR A 387 -14.91 6.02 -20.17
N THR A 388 -13.65 6.42 -20.04
CA THR A 388 -13.22 7.61 -19.29
C THR A 388 -13.97 8.87 -19.73
N MET A 389 -14.15 9.07 -21.04
CA MET A 389 -14.88 10.23 -21.57
C MET A 389 -16.38 10.16 -21.27
N ASP A 390 -16.99 8.98 -21.40
CA ASP A 390 -18.41 8.76 -21.08
C ASP A 390 -18.67 9.01 -19.57
N LEU A 391 -17.72 8.63 -18.71
CA LEU A 391 -17.78 8.92 -17.27
C LEU A 391 -17.69 10.42 -16.98
N LEU A 392 -16.74 11.13 -17.60
CA LEU A 392 -16.61 12.58 -17.43
C LEU A 392 -17.89 13.32 -17.86
N GLU A 393 -18.50 12.91 -18.98
CA GLU A 393 -19.72 13.54 -19.50
C GLU A 393 -20.98 13.19 -18.68
N THR A 394 -21.09 11.94 -18.22
CA THR A 394 -22.27 11.43 -17.51
C THR A 394 -22.24 11.74 -16.01
N ASP A 395 -21.06 11.62 -15.39
CA ASP A 395 -20.85 11.75 -13.94
C ASP A 395 -19.58 12.57 -13.62
N PRO A 396 -19.58 13.88 -13.94
CA PRO A 396 -18.43 14.74 -13.68
C PRO A 396 -18.08 14.85 -12.19
N GLY A 397 -19.05 14.59 -11.29
CA GLY A 397 -18.85 14.63 -9.85
C GLY A 397 -17.91 13.52 -9.37
N VAL A 398 -18.18 12.26 -9.74
CA VAL A 398 -17.26 11.16 -9.38
C VAL A 398 -15.96 11.23 -10.15
N TYR A 399 -15.97 11.71 -11.40
CA TYR A 399 -14.75 11.95 -12.16
C TYR A 399 -13.81 12.90 -11.43
N GLU A 400 -14.29 14.04 -10.93
CA GLU A 400 -13.50 15.00 -10.16
C GLU A 400 -12.93 14.37 -8.87
N ILE A 401 -13.75 13.58 -8.16
CA ILE A 401 -13.32 12.88 -6.94
C ILE A 401 -12.16 11.91 -7.24
N LEU A 402 -12.32 11.07 -8.26
CA LEU A 402 -11.34 10.03 -8.61
C LEU A 402 -10.08 10.57 -9.31
N THR A 403 -10.16 11.77 -9.89
CA THR A 403 -9.00 12.42 -10.51
C THR A 403 -8.22 13.33 -9.57
N ASN A 404 -8.72 13.59 -8.35
CA ASN A 404 -7.99 14.41 -7.37
C ASN A 404 -6.62 13.78 -7.01
N PRO A 405 -5.50 14.47 -7.27
CA PRO A 405 -4.16 13.95 -6.99
C PRO A 405 -3.85 13.81 -5.50
N GLU A 406 -4.65 14.37 -4.59
CA GLU A 406 -4.45 14.29 -3.14
C GLU A 406 -4.55 12.86 -2.59
N PHE A 407 -5.29 11.97 -3.27
CA PHE A 407 -5.61 10.63 -2.77
C PHE A 407 -4.77 9.51 -3.38
N ASN A 408 -3.82 9.82 -4.25
CA ASN A 408 -2.96 8.84 -4.94
C ASN A 408 -3.72 7.62 -5.49
N LEU A 409 -4.95 7.83 -5.99
CA LEU A 409 -5.73 6.74 -6.56
C LEU A 409 -5.03 6.17 -7.80
N PRO A 410 -5.23 4.85 -8.08
CA PRO A 410 -4.70 4.19 -9.26
C PRO A 410 -4.93 4.99 -10.55
N ARG A 411 -3.93 4.94 -11.46
CA ARG A 411 -3.95 5.57 -12.78
C ARG A 411 -3.85 4.56 -13.92
N VAL A 412 -3.44 3.34 -13.62
CA VAL A 412 -3.35 2.21 -14.53
C VAL A 412 -4.27 1.11 -14.00
N LEU A 413 -5.03 0.46 -14.88
CA LEU A 413 -5.81 -0.71 -14.48
C LEU A 413 -4.86 -1.87 -14.21
N PRO A 414 -4.99 -2.60 -13.08
CA PRO A 414 -4.25 -3.84 -12.88
C PRO A 414 -4.42 -4.83 -14.03
N ASP A 415 -3.35 -5.54 -14.37
CA ASP A 415 -3.35 -6.55 -15.45
C ASP A 415 -2.91 -7.94 -14.97
N GLY A 416 -2.53 -8.08 -13.69
CA GLY A 416 -2.06 -9.32 -13.10
C GLY A 416 -0.57 -9.60 -13.33
N HIS A 417 0.22 -8.62 -13.77
CA HIS A 417 1.66 -8.75 -14.04
C HIS A 417 2.52 -7.75 -13.25
N TYR A 418 2.30 -7.69 -11.94
CA TYR A 418 3.11 -6.90 -11.02
C TYR A 418 4.62 -7.19 -11.11
N ARG A 419 5.42 -6.13 -11.35
CA ARG A 419 6.89 -6.19 -11.52
C ARG A 419 7.66 -6.04 -10.21
N GLY A 420 7.15 -5.21 -9.29
CA GLY A 420 7.69 -5.03 -7.95
C GLY A 420 9.08 -4.43 -7.86
N GLY A 421 9.46 -3.53 -8.79
CA GLY A 421 10.77 -2.86 -8.80
C GLY A 421 11.87 -3.50 -9.64
#